data_AF-A0A382HAS1-F1
#
_entry.id   AF-A0A382HAS1-F1
#
_cell.length_a   1.000
_cell.length_b   1.000
_cell.length_c   1.000
_cell.angle_alpha   90.00
_cell.angle_beta   90.00
_cell.angle_gamma   90.00
#
_symmetry.space_group_name_H-M   'P 1'
#
loop_
_entity.id
_entity.type
_entity.pdbx_description
1 polymer ?
#
loop_
_entity_poly.entity_id
_entity_poly.type
_entity_poly.pdbx_seq_one_letter_code
_entity_poly.pdbx_strand_id
1 'polypeptide(L)' 'MAEILHLDSETSVADILNALDDDAAVIIENVISKDTVETLKSELVPYLSKEVFGRDEFTG' A
#
# COMPACT_ATOMS: atom_id res chain seq x y z
N MET A 1 22.48 0.48 3.57
CA MET A 1 21.07 0.03 3.53
C MET A 1 20.59 0.32 2.13
N ALA A 2 20.03 -0.65 1.42
CA ALA A 2 19.45 -0.38 0.11
C ALA A 2 18.22 0.52 0.33
N GLU A 3 18.15 1.64 -0.40
CA GLU A 3 16.95 2.47 -0.44
C GLU A 3 15.99 1.86 -1.47
N ILE A 4 14.69 1.82 -1.14
CA ILE A 4 13.67 1.33 -2.07
C ILE A 4 13.49 2.36 -3.18
N LEU A 5 13.44 1.92 -4.44
CA LEU A 5 13.26 2.82 -5.56
C LEU A 5 11.85 3.45 -5.55
N HIS A 6 11.78 4.76 -5.76
CA HIS A 6 10.53 5.49 -5.94
C HIS A 6 10.32 5.82 -7.43
N LEU A 7 9.15 5.47 -7.96
CA LEU A 7 8.73 5.72 -9.33
C LEU A 7 7.45 6.57 -9.35
N ASP A 8 7.23 7.29 -10.44
CA ASP A 8 5.99 8.04 -10.66
C ASP A 8 4.88 7.12 -11.22
N SER A 9 3.60 7.47 -11.02
CA SER A 9 2.46 6.72 -11.55
C SER A 9 2.45 6.60 -13.08
N GLU A 10 3.09 7.54 -13.79
CA GLU A 10 3.21 7.53 -15.25
C GLU A 10 4.36 6.63 -15.75
N THR A 11 5.11 6.00 -14.84
CA THR A 11 6.23 5.12 -15.19
C THR A 11 5.74 3.88 -15.93
N SER A 12 6.52 3.43 -16.91
CA SER A 12 6.13 2.26 -17.70
C SER A 12 6.12 0.99 -16.86
N VAL A 13 5.21 0.07 -17.19
CA VAL A 13 5.13 -1.24 -16.52
C VAL A 13 6.44 -2.03 -16.65
N ALA A 14 7.15 -1.89 -17.78
CA ALA A 14 8.42 -2.57 -17.99
C ALA A 14 9.49 -2.09 -16.99
N ASP A 15 9.57 -0.78 -16.74
CA ASP A 15 10.53 -0.21 -15.79
C ASP A 15 10.19 -0.60 -14.34
N ILE A 16 8.89 -0.67 -14.01
CA ILE A 16 8.41 -1.16 -12.71
C ILE A 16 8.82 -2.63 -12.50
N LEU A 17 8.66 -3.48 -13.52
CA LEU A 17 9.02 -4.89 -13.44
C LEU A 17 10.54 -5.09 -13.31
N ASN A 18 11.34 -4.31 -14.04
CA ASN A 18 12.80 -4.35 -13.91
C ASN A 18 13.25 -3.97 -12.49
N ALA A 19 12.66 -2.91 -11.91
CA ALA A 19 12.96 -2.51 -10.53
C ALA A 19 12.57 -3.60 -9.51
N LEU A 20 11.47 -4.30 -9.75
CA LEU A 20 11.04 -5.45 -8.93
C LEU A 20 12.00 -6.65 -9.06
N ASP A 21 12.53 -6.90 -10.26
CA ASP A 21 13.50 -7.98 -10.47
C ASP A 21 14.84 -7.69 -9.78
N ASP A 22 15.28 -6.43 -9.75
CA ASP A 22 16.56 -6.02 -9.17
C ASP A 22 16.50 -5.90 -7.63
N ASP A 23 15.51 -5.19 -7.09
CA ASP A 23 15.45 -4.81 -5.67
C ASP A 23 14.30 -5.48 -4.88
N ALA A 24 13.51 -6.36 -5.52
CA ALA A 24 12.36 -7.07 -4.95
C ALA A 24 11.25 -6.16 -4.37
N ALA A 25 11.40 -4.84 -4.47
CA ALA A 25 10.47 -3.85 -3.95
C ALA A 25 10.58 -2.54 -4.72
N VAL A 26 9.45 -1.88 -4.91
CA VAL A 26 9.36 -0.56 -5.53
C VAL A 26 8.21 0.21 -4.90
N ILE A 27 8.39 1.52 -4.71
CA ILE A 27 7.34 2.44 -4.30
C ILE A 27 6.89 3.20 -5.55
N ILE A 28 5.60 3.18 -5.82
CA ILE A 28 5.02 3.97 -6.92
C ILE A 28 4.18 5.06 -6.29
N GLU A 29 4.59 6.29 -6.51
CA GLU A 29 3.96 7.49 -5.97
C GLU A 29 2.67 7.80 -6.72
N ASN A 30 1.69 8.33 -6.00
CA ASN A 30 0.43 8.87 -6.56
C ASN A 30 -0.38 7.92 -7.45
N VAL A 31 -0.22 6.59 -7.33
CA VAL A 31 -1.01 5.60 -8.09
C VAL A 31 -2.51 5.73 -7.85
N ILE A 32 -2.89 6.13 -6.64
CA ILE A 32 -4.27 6.40 -6.26
C ILE A 32 -4.41 7.83 -5.77
N SER A 33 -5.50 8.49 -6.15
CA SER A 33 -5.78 9.84 -5.71
C SER A 33 -6.02 9.90 -4.20
N LYS A 34 -5.70 11.03 -3.57
CA LYS A 34 -5.96 11.25 -2.14
C LYS A 34 -7.45 11.16 -1.81
N ASP A 35 -8.32 11.63 -2.70
CA ASP A 35 -9.77 11.55 -2.51
C ASP A 35 -10.28 10.11 -2.50
N THR A 36 -9.70 9.26 -3.36
CA THR A 36 -9.98 7.82 -3.35
C THR A 36 -9.54 7.17 -2.05
N VAL A 37 -8.36 7.54 -1.53
CA VAL A 37 -7.86 7.04 -0.24
C VAL A 37 -8.80 7.42 0.90
N GLU A 38 -9.23 8.67 0.97
CA GLU A 38 -10.16 9.13 2.01
C GLU A 38 -11.54 8.46 1.92
N THR A 39 -12.03 8.23 0.69
CA THR A 39 -13.29 7.50 0.46
C THR A 39 -13.18 6.06 0.96
N LEU A 40 -12.12 5.33 0.54
CA LEU A 40 -11.86 3.97 1.00
C LEU A 40 -11.73 3.90 2.52
N LYS A 41 -11.01 4.85 3.12
CA LYS A 41 -10.85 4.92 4.57
C LYS A 41 -12.19 5.09 5.27
N SER A 42 -13.03 6.03 4.81
CA SER A 42 -14.37 6.28 5.36
C SER A 42 -15.28 5.05 5.28
N GLU A 43 -15.26 4.35 4.14
CA GLU A 43 -16.01 3.11 3.93
C GLU A 43 -15.53 1.97 4.84
N LEU A 44 -14.22 1.89 5.10
CA LEU A 44 -13.61 0.86 5.93
C LEU A 44 -13.74 1.15 7.44
N VAL A 45 -13.84 2.42 7.87
CA VAL A 45 -14.00 2.81 9.28
C VAL A 45 -15.05 1.98 10.04
N PRO A 46 -16.31 1.81 9.57
CA PRO A 46 -17.31 1.06 10.31
C PRO A 46 -16.99 -0.44 10.48
N TYR A 47 -16.10 -0.99 9.65
CA TYR A 47 -15.67 -2.38 9.70
C TYR A 47 -14.38 -2.55 10.51
N LEU A 48 -13.46 -1.59 10.45
CA LEU A 48 -12.19 -1.58 11.19
C LEU A 48 -12.36 -1.14 12.65
N SER A 49 -13.37 -0.30 12.94
CA SER A 49 -13.70 0.14 14.31
C SER A 49 -14.30 -0.97 15.18
N LYS A 50 -14.70 -2.09 14.58
CA LYS A 50 -14.95 -3.34 15.29
C LYS A 50 -13.63 -4.09 15.43
N GLU A 51 -12.70 -3.54 16.20
CA GLU A 51 -11.63 -4.34 16.76
C GLU A 51 -12.29 -5.36 17.67
N VAL A 52 -12.38 -6.61 17.20
CA VAL A 52 -12.42 -7.72 18.14
C VAL A 52 -11.03 -7.67 18.75
N PHE A 53 -10.89 -7.11 19.94
CA PHE A 53 -9.73 -7.44 20.74
C PHE A 53 -9.95 -8.90 21.12
N GLY A 54 -9.44 -9.81 20.30
CA GLY A 54 -9.30 -11.15 20.77
C GLY A 54 -8.51 -11.11 22.07
N ARG A 55 -8.91 -12.01 22.96
CA ARG A 55 -8.52 -11.98 24.37
C ARG A 55 -7.00 -12.11 24.56
N ASP A 56 -6.28 -12.55 23.53
CA ASP A 56 -4.82 -12.58 23.41
C ASP A 56 -4.35 -12.49 21.93
N GLU A 57 -3.04 -12.36 21.71
CA GLU A 57 -2.32 -12.21 20.43
C GLU A 57 -2.60 -13.28 19.34
N PHE A 58 -3.29 -14.38 19.67
CA PHE A 58 -3.68 -15.46 18.76
C PHE A 58 -5.18 -15.52 18.46
N THR A 59 -5.97 -14.65 19.09
CA THR A 59 -7.39 -14.49 18.79
C THR A 59 -7.53 -13.11 18.18
N GLY A 60 -8.03 -13.04 16.97
CA GLY A 60 -8.02 -11.82 16.15
C GLY A 60 -8.78 -10.65 16.74
#